data_AF-A0A657ATH1-F1
#
_entry.id   AF-A0A657ATH1-F1
#
_cell.length_a   1.000
_cell.length_b   1.000
_cell.length_c   1.000
_cell.angle_alpha   90.00
_cell.angle_beta   90.00
_cell.angle_gamma   90.00
#
_symmetry.space_group_name_H-M   'P 1'
#
loop_
_entity.id
_entity.type
_entity.pdbx_description
1 polymer ?
#
loop_
_entity_poly.entity_id
_entity_poly.type
_entity_poly.pdbx_seq_one_letter_code
_entity_poly.pdbx_strand_id
1 'polypeptide(L)'
;MKVVATIFLSFVLAISIYAIGNGLNDKIRGYFSQATFEQVFTKEQIYNKTREQLNKLALNPEYLPKLKEASKKNTKQANRYIYSIWALQLVLLALLSLGCGTVVKKVLQTNEKL
;
A
#
# COMPACT_ATOMS: atom_id res chain seq x y z
N MET A 1 -30.66 7.04 16.79
CA MET A 1 -29.25 7.08 17.26
C MET A 1 -28.41 5.88 16.80
N LYS A 2 -28.90 4.63 16.85
CA LYS A 2 -28.13 3.44 16.42
C LYS A 2 -27.59 3.54 14.98
N VAL A 3 -28.38 4.03 14.02
CA VAL A 3 -27.99 4.19 12.61
C VAL A 3 -26.83 5.17 12.41
N VAL A 4 -26.84 6.29 13.15
CA VAL A 4 -25.77 7.30 13.08
C VAL A 4 -24.46 6.73 13.63
N ALA A 5 -24.52 5.95 14.70
CA ALA A 5 -23.35 5.29 15.27
C ALA A 5 -22.75 4.24 14.32
N THR A 6 -23.55 3.46 13.60
CA THR A 6 -23.06 2.49 12.60
C THR A 6 -22.41 3.17 11.40
N ILE A 7 -22.97 4.30 10.94
CA ILE A 7 -22.38 5.10 9.85
C ILE A 7 -21.03 5.68 10.30
N PHE A 8 -20.97 6.25 11.50
CA PHE A 8 -19.75 6.83 12.04
C PHE A 8 -18.65 5.78 12.22
N LEU A 9 -18.99 4.60 12.75
CA LEU A 9 -18.06 3.48 12.90
C LEU A 9 -17.54 2.98 11.55
N SER A 10 -18.40 2.90 10.53
CA SER A 10 -17.99 2.52 9.16
C SER A 10 -17.03 3.55 8.55
N PHE A 11 -17.26 4.84 8.81
CA PHE A 11 -16.42 5.92 8.32
C PHE A 11 -15.03 5.90 8.96
N VAL A 12 -14.98 5.74 10.30
CA VAL A 12 -13.71 5.62 11.05
C VAL A 12 -12.93 4.38 10.61
N LEU A 13 -13.61 3.25 10.38
CA LEU A 13 -12.98 2.03 9.90
C LEU A 13 -12.39 2.23 8.49
N ALA A 14 -13.13 2.88 7.58
CA ALA A 14 -12.66 3.17 6.23
C ALA A 14 -11.40 4.07 6.23
N ILE A 15 -11.38 5.12 7.06
CA ILE A 15 -10.20 6.01 7.20
C ILE A 15 -9.01 5.24 7.76
N SER A 16 -9.22 4.38 8.76
CA SER A 16 -8.15 3.60 9.39
C SER A 16 -7.52 2.62 8.40
N ILE A 17 -8.35 1.90 7.63
CA ILE A 17 -7.88 0.97 6.60
C ILE A 17 -7.14 1.74 5.48
N TYR A 18 -7.63 2.92 5.09
CA TYR A 18 -6.94 3.77 4.11
C TYR A 18 -5.55 4.22 4.60
N ALA A 19 -5.45 4.69 5.85
CA ALA A 19 -4.18 5.11 6.43
C ALA A 19 -3.16 3.96 6.53
N ILE A 20 -3.61 2.76 6.93
CA ILE A 20 -2.76 1.55 6.97
C ILE A 20 -2.31 1.16 5.57
N GLY A 21 -3.21 1.18 4.59
CA GLY A 21 -2.88 0.87 3.19
C GLY A 21 -1.83 1.83 2.63
N ASN A 22 -1.93 3.12 2.94
CA ASN A 22 -0.97 4.12 2.49
C ASN A 22 0.40 3.96 3.17
N GLY A 23 0.42 3.70 4.49
CA GLY A 23 1.67 3.43 5.21
C GLY A 23 2.38 2.15 4.75
N LEU A 24 1.62 1.10 4.40
CA LEU A 24 2.18 -0.11 3.78
C LEU A 24 2.78 0.19 2.41
N ASN A 25 2.10 1.02 1.62
CA ASN A 25 2.53 1.42 0.28
C ASN A 25 3.90 2.13 0.31
N ASP A 26 4.09 3.05 1.24
CA ASP A 26 5.36 3.74 1.44
C ASP A 26 6.48 2.81 1.91
N LYS A 27 6.18 1.88 2.84
CA LYS A 27 7.16 0.85 3.25
C LYS A 27 7.57 -0.06 2.10
N ILE A 28 6.61 -0.49 1.27
CA ILE A 28 6.87 -1.33 0.11
C ILE A 28 7.77 -0.58 -0.89
N ARG A 29 7.45 0.68 -1.22
CA ARG A 29 8.32 1.50 -2.08
C ARG A 29 9.71 1.70 -1.50
N GLY A 30 9.81 1.97 -0.20
CA GLY A 30 11.10 2.12 0.48
C GLY A 30 11.95 0.85 0.40
N TYR A 31 11.34 -0.31 0.65
CA TYR A 31 12.01 -1.61 0.56
C TYR A 31 12.51 -1.90 -0.86
N PHE A 32 11.68 -1.71 -1.87
CA PHE A 32 12.07 -1.95 -3.27
C PHE A 32 13.10 -0.91 -3.77
N SER A 33 13.07 0.32 -3.27
CA SER A 33 14.10 1.32 -3.55
C SER A 33 15.45 0.88 -2.99
N GLN A 34 15.49 0.41 -1.73
CA GLN A 34 16.71 -0.11 -1.12
C GLN A 34 17.21 -1.38 -1.83
N ALA A 35 16.32 -2.33 -2.13
CA ALA A 35 16.66 -3.55 -2.87
C ALA A 35 17.22 -3.25 -4.27
N THR A 36 16.76 -2.18 -4.92
CA THR A 36 17.30 -1.72 -6.20
C THR A 36 18.74 -1.24 -6.06
N PHE A 37 19.05 -0.51 -4.99
CA PHE A 37 20.42 -0.09 -4.68
C PHE A 37 21.31 -1.30 -4.37
N GLU A 38 20.84 -2.25 -3.57
CA GLU A 38 21.57 -3.48 -3.23
C GLU A 38 21.78 -4.42 -4.43
N GLN A 39 20.92 -4.36 -5.47
CA GLN A 39 21.11 -5.11 -6.71
C GLN A 39 22.19 -4.52 -7.62
N VAL A 40 22.41 -3.21 -7.57
CA VAL A 40 23.35 -2.54 -8.48
C VAL A 40 24.72 -2.29 -7.81
N PHE A 41 24.75 -2.06 -6.50
CA PHE A 41 25.96 -1.82 -5.75
C PHE A 41 26.31 -3.03 -4.87
N THR A 42 27.58 -3.44 -4.89
CA THR A 42 28.09 -4.52 -4.04
C THR A 42 28.03 -4.12 -2.56
N LYS A 43 27.87 -5.08 -1.65
CA LYS A 43 27.84 -4.84 -0.19
C LYS A 43 29.03 -4.01 0.30
N GLU A 44 30.23 -4.23 -0.24
CA GLU A 44 31.42 -3.42 0.08
C GLU A 44 31.28 -1.96 -0.35
N GLN A 45 30.69 -1.69 -1.52
CA GLN A 45 30.50 -0.32 -1.99
C GLN A 45 29.45 0.42 -1.15
N ILE A 46 28.43 -0.29 -0.65
CA ILE A 46 27.39 0.26 0.23
C ILE A 46 27.94 0.54 1.62
N TYR A 47 28.81 -0.33 2.15
CA TYR A 47 29.34 -0.22 3.51
C TYR A 47 30.50 0.80 3.61
N ASN A 48 31.35 0.88 2.58
CA ASN A 48 32.52 1.78 2.58
C ASN A 48 32.24 3.19 2.08
N LYS A 49 31.06 3.49 1.54
CA LYS A 49 30.73 4.82 0.99
C LYS A 49 29.52 5.42 1.71
N THR A 50 29.60 6.72 1.98
CA THR A 50 28.45 7.49 2.47
C THR A 50 27.34 7.60 1.42
N ARG A 51 26.10 7.83 1.85
CA ARG A 51 24.94 7.98 0.94
C ARG A 51 25.16 9.01 -0.17
N GLU A 52 25.86 10.12 0.11
CA GLU A 52 26.20 11.12 -0.92
C GLU A 52 27.15 10.58 -1.99
N GLN A 53 28.11 9.76 -1.59
CA GLN A 53 29.05 9.15 -2.54
C GLN A 53 28.38 8.07 -3.38
N LEU A 54 27.44 7.30 -2.81
CA LEU A 54 26.59 6.39 -3.59
C LEU A 54 25.71 7.15 -4.58
N ASN A 55 25.12 8.28 -4.19
CA ASN A 55 24.32 9.09 -5.10
C ASN A 55 25.15 9.63 -6.27
N LYS A 56 26.39 10.07 -6.02
CA LYS A 56 27.31 10.47 -7.10
C LYS A 56 27.67 9.29 -8.02
N LEU A 57 27.83 8.08 -7.48
CA LEU A 57 28.03 6.87 -8.27
C LEU A 57 26.78 6.48 -9.06
N ALA A 58 25.60 6.66 -8.50
CA ALA A 58 24.32 6.39 -9.15
C ALA A 58 24.04 7.33 -10.33
N LEU A 59 24.63 8.53 -10.31
CA LEU A 59 24.59 9.51 -11.41
C LEU A 59 25.60 9.21 -12.52
N ASN A 60 26.49 8.23 -12.33
CA ASN A 60 27.48 7.87 -13.32
C ASN A 60 26.81 7.09 -14.48
N PRO A 61 27.07 7.45 -15.76
CA PRO A 61 26.46 6.83 -16.94
C PRO A 61 26.61 5.29 -17.01
N GLU A 62 27.60 4.71 -16.36
CA GLU A 62 27.78 3.25 -16.30
C GLU A 62 26.72 2.54 -15.43
N TYR A 63 26.29 3.18 -14.33
CA TYR A 63 25.34 2.62 -13.36
C TYR A 63 23.91 3.05 -13.62
N LEU A 64 23.70 4.21 -14.26
CA LEU A 64 22.39 4.73 -14.66
C LEU A 64 21.51 3.70 -15.41
N PRO A 65 21.97 3.01 -16.46
CA PRO A 65 21.13 2.03 -17.17
C PRO A 65 20.79 0.82 -16.28
N LYS A 66 21.75 0.34 -15.48
CA LYS A 66 21.56 -0.78 -14.54
C LYS A 66 20.56 -0.42 -13.43
N LEU A 67 20.67 0.77 -12.85
CA LEU A 67 19.71 1.32 -11.89
C LEU A 67 18.33 1.50 -12.49
N LYS A 68 18.24 1.97 -13.74
CA LYS A 68 16.95 2.17 -14.42
C LYS A 68 16.27 0.83 -14.71
N GLU A 69 17.01 -0.20 -15.11
CA GLU A 69 16.45 -1.53 -15.34
C GLU A 69 16.02 -2.21 -14.04
N ALA A 70 16.89 -2.20 -13.02
CA ALA A 70 16.58 -2.75 -11.69
C ALA A 70 15.40 -2.02 -11.04
N SER A 71 15.38 -0.68 -11.11
CA SER A 71 14.27 0.15 -10.63
C SER A 71 12.98 -0.18 -11.37
N LYS A 72 13.00 -0.39 -12.70
CA LYS A 72 11.79 -0.74 -13.45
C LYS A 72 11.25 -2.11 -13.04
N LYS A 73 12.11 -3.12 -12.85
CA LYS A 73 11.70 -4.44 -12.37
C LYS A 73 11.10 -4.37 -10.95
N ASN A 74 11.81 -3.72 -10.04
CA ASN A 74 11.41 -3.58 -8.64
C ASN A 74 10.17 -2.69 -8.47
N THR A 75 10.03 -1.62 -9.26
CA THR A 75 8.83 -0.78 -9.28
C THR A 75 7.63 -1.55 -9.83
N LYS A 76 7.81 -2.35 -10.89
CA LYS A 76 6.73 -3.21 -11.42
C LYS A 76 6.27 -4.23 -10.37
N GLN A 77 7.22 -4.81 -9.62
CA GLN A 77 6.92 -5.75 -8.55
C GLN A 77 6.24 -5.06 -7.36
N ALA A 78 6.76 -3.92 -6.91
CA ALA A 78 6.15 -3.07 -5.89
C ALA A 78 4.72 -2.71 -6.26
N ASN A 79 4.49 -2.20 -7.47
CA ASN A 79 3.15 -1.88 -7.95
C ASN A 79 2.23 -3.09 -7.92
N ARG A 80 2.71 -4.28 -8.32
CA ARG A 80 1.89 -5.50 -8.28
C ARG A 80 1.43 -5.83 -6.85
N TYR A 81 2.28 -5.64 -5.84
CA TYR A 81 1.88 -5.77 -4.43
C TYR A 81 0.91 -4.69 -3.99
N ILE A 82 1.17 -3.43 -4.36
CA ILE A 82 0.30 -2.29 -4.02
C ILE A 82 -1.09 -2.49 -4.60
N TYR A 83 -1.19 -2.86 -5.88
CA TYR A 83 -2.48 -3.16 -6.53
C TYR A 83 -3.18 -4.36 -5.89
N SER A 84 -2.43 -5.38 -5.44
CA SER A 84 -3.03 -6.53 -4.75
C SER A 84 -3.62 -6.14 -3.39
N ILE A 85 -2.93 -5.27 -2.64
CA ILE A 85 -3.42 -4.74 -1.37
C ILE A 85 -4.66 -3.86 -1.60
N TRP A 86 -4.62 -2.97 -2.60
CA TRP A 86 -5.77 -2.15 -2.99
C TRP A 86 -6.98 -2.98 -3.44
N ALA A 87 -6.75 -4.04 -4.21
CA ALA A 87 -7.81 -4.96 -4.64
C ALA A 87 -8.45 -5.68 -3.44
N LEU A 88 -7.63 -6.19 -2.52
CA LEU A 88 -8.10 -6.81 -1.27
C LEU A 88 -8.95 -5.83 -0.45
N GLN A 89 -8.51 -4.58 -0.39
CA GLN A 89 -9.17 -3.51 0.35
C GLN A 89 -10.54 -3.15 -0.24
N LEU A 90 -10.66 -3.11 -1.58
CA LEU A 90 -11.94 -2.94 -2.27
C LEU A 90 -12.88 -4.12 -2.04
N VAL A 91 -12.37 -5.35 -2.05
CA VAL A 91 -13.15 -6.55 -1.76
C VAL A 91 -13.68 -6.52 -0.32
N LEU A 92 -12.84 -6.16 0.66
CA LEU A 92 -13.26 -6.01 2.06
C LEU A 92 -14.36 -4.95 2.20
N LEU A 93 -14.19 -3.81 1.53
CA LEU A 93 -15.19 -2.73 1.55
C LEU A 93 -16.52 -3.19 0.94
N ALA A 94 -16.48 -3.95 -0.15
CA ALA A 94 -17.67 -4.51 -0.79
C ALA A 94 -18.39 -5.54 0.11
N LEU A 95 -17.64 -6.39 0.80
CA LEU A 95 -18.21 -7.34 1.76
C LEU A 95 -18.87 -6.61 2.94
N LEU A 96 -18.25 -5.54 3.45
CA LEU A 96 -18.82 -4.70 4.50
C LEU A 96 -20.11 -4.00 4.04
N SER A 97 -20.17 -3.49 2.81
CA SER A 97 -21.38 -2.83 2.29
C SER A 97 -22.52 -3.82 2.06
N LEU A 98 -22.24 -5.03 1.58
CA LEU A 98 -23.21 -6.14 1.47
C LEU A 98 -23.76 -6.58 2.84
N GLY A 99 -22.88 -6.72 3.84
CA GLY A 99 -23.28 -7.04 5.21
C GLY A 99 -24.16 -5.95 5.82
N CYS A 100 -23.79 -4.69 5.64
CA CYS A 100 -24.54 -3.54 6.16
C CYS A 100 -25.93 -3.43 5.49
N GLY A 101 -26.04 -3.63 4.17
CA GLY A 101 -27.32 -3.65 3.46
C GLY A 101 -28.29 -4.74 3.95
N THR A 102 -27.75 -5.91 4.31
CA THR A 102 -28.54 -7.03 4.83
C THR A 102 -29.04 -6.75 6.25
N VAL A 103 -28.19 -6.17 7.11
CA VAL A 103 -28.55 -5.79 8.49
C VAL A 103 -29.58 -4.65 8.48
N VAL A 104 -29.41 -3.65 7.60
CA VAL A 104 -30.37 -2.55 7.45
C VAL A 104 -31.73 -3.06 6.97
N LYS A 105 -31.79 -3.95 5.97
CA LYS A 105 -33.05 -4.58 5.52
C LYS A 105 -33.73 -5.36 6.65
N LYS A 106 -32.97 -6.15 7.41
CA LYS A 106 -33.51 -6.98 8.49
C LYS A 106 -34.03 -6.13 9.66
N VAL A 107 -33.37 -5.01 9.96
CA VAL A 107 -33.83 -4.04 10.96
C VAL A 107 -35.07 -3.28 10.47
N LEU A 108 -35.15 -2.90 9.19
CA LEU A 108 -36.36 -2.26 8.63
C LEU A 108 -37.58 -3.18 8.72
N GLN A 109 -37.44 -4.44 8.29
CA GLN A 109 -38.54 -5.42 8.35
C GLN A 109 -39.00 -5.76 9.77
N THR A 110 -38.12 -5.60 10.76
CA THR A 110 -38.46 -5.84 12.17
C THR A 110 -39.22 -4.65 12.77
N ASN A 111 -38.96 -3.42 12.30
CA ASN A 111 -39.69 -2.23 12.75
C ASN A 111 -41.04 -2.04 12.04
N GLU A 112 -41.24 -2.62 10.85
CA GLU A 112 -42.51 -2.57 10.12
C GLU A 112 -43.54 -3.59 10.64
N LYS A 113 -43.11 -4.54 11.49
CA LYS A 113 -43.94 -5.58 12.11
C LYS A 113 -44.31 -5.30 13.58
N LEU A 114 -43.94 -4.13 14.12
CA LEU A 114 -44.31 -3.67 15.45
C LEU A 114 -45.35 -2.55 15.34
#